data_AF-A0A826HQQ6-F1
#
_entry.id   AF-A0A826HQQ6-F1
#
_cell.length_a   1.000
_cell.length_b   1.000
_cell.length_c   1.000
_cell.angle_alpha   90.00
_cell.angle_beta   90.00
_cell.angle_gamma   90.00
#
_symmetry.space_group_name_H-M   'P 1'
#
loop_
_entity.id
_entity.type
_entity.pdbx_description
1 polymer ?
#
loop_
_entity_poly.entity_id
_entity_poly.type
_entity_poly.pdbx_seq_one_letter_code
_entity_poly.pdbx_strand_id
1 'polypeptide(L)'
;MNIYSALKFIQIDHEPVNHLQVVITDQSGKPDASMTDLLADCLNKIDIFVDLSTTDRVSDVIDDLNLLTPLPYDVLEEYQKILEQPITGVNIAMKKQLIELIYAPMV
;
A
#
# COMPACT_ATOMS: atom_id res chain seq x y z
N MET A 1 12.75 -3.41 1.11
CA MET A 1 11.54 -3.33 0.27
C MET A 1 10.43 -2.75 1.14
N ASN A 2 9.67 -1.79 0.63
CA ASN A 2 8.53 -1.18 1.34
C ASN A 2 7.21 -1.54 0.64
N ILE A 3 6.09 -1.12 1.23
CA ILE A 3 4.75 -1.34 0.68
C ILE A 3 4.63 -0.81 -0.75
N TYR A 4 5.06 0.43 -1.02
CA TYR A 4 5.01 1.00 -2.38
C TYR A 4 5.75 0.13 -3.42
N SER A 5 6.99 -0.28 -3.09
CA SER A 5 7.77 -1.14 -3.98
C SER A 5 7.05 -2.46 -4.24
N ALA A 6 6.46 -3.06 -3.21
CA ALA A 6 5.72 -4.31 -3.33
C ALA A 6 4.51 -4.15 -4.25
N LEU A 7 3.73 -3.09 -4.10
CA LEU A 7 2.56 -2.80 -4.93
C LEU A 7 2.92 -2.64 -6.42
N LYS A 8 4.07 -2.02 -6.74
CA LYS A 8 4.54 -1.93 -8.13
C LYS A 8 5.01 -3.27 -8.73
N PHE A 9 5.48 -4.20 -7.91
CA PHE A 9 6.05 -5.47 -8.40
C PHE A 9 5.10 -6.65 -8.38
N ILE A 10 4.12 -6.67 -7.47
CA ILE A 10 3.17 -7.77 -7.40
C ILE A 10 2.19 -7.64 -8.57
N GLN A 11 2.07 -8.71 -9.35
CA GLN A 11 1.08 -8.85 -10.42
C GLN A 11 0.40 -10.21 -10.28
N ILE A 12 -0.90 -10.25 -10.54
CA ILE A 12 -1.69 -11.48 -10.56
C ILE A 12 -2.27 -11.60 -11.97
N ASP A 13 -1.98 -12.70 -12.65
CA ASP A 13 -2.40 -12.93 -14.05
C ASP A 13 -2.01 -11.79 -15.01
N HIS A 14 -0.81 -11.24 -14.83
CA HIS A 14 -0.26 -10.09 -15.57
C HIS A 14 -0.99 -8.75 -15.36
N GLU A 15 -1.94 -8.70 -14.43
CA GLU A 15 -2.64 -7.48 -14.04
C GLU A 15 -2.09 -6.94 -12.71
N PRO A 16 -2.15 -5.61 -12.48
CA PRO A 16 -1.88 -5.04 -11.17
C PRO A 16 -2.76 -5.65 -10.08
N VAL A 17 -2.26 -5.66 -8.85
CA VAL A 17 -3.03 -6.16 -7.71
C VAL A 17 -4.31 -5.33 -7.52
N ASN A 18 -5.43 -6.03 -7.34
CA ASN A 18 -6.63 -5.41 -6.83
C ASN A 18 -6.39 -4.97 -5.38
N HIS A 19 -6.37 -3.66 -5.14
CA HIS A 19 -6.16 -3.06 -3.83
C HIS A 19 -7.13 -3.56 -2.72
N LEU A 20 -8.34 -4.00 -3.06
CA LEU A 20 -9.31 -4.57 -2.11
C LEU A 20 -8.89 -5.93 -1.57
N GLN A 21 -7.90 -6.57 -2.21
CA GLN A 21 -7.35 -7.85 -1.80
C GLN A 21 -6.08 -7.70 -0.96
N VAL A 22 -5.58 -6.48 -0.75
CA VAL A 22 -4.34 -6.24 0.01
C VAL A 22 -4.65 -5.99 1.47
N VAL A 23 -3.99 -6.74 2.35
CA VAL A 23 -4.08 -6.58 3.80
C VAL A 23 -2.69 -6.54 4.42
N ILE A 24 -2.58 -5.90 5.58
CA ILE A 24 -1.34 -5.85 6.35
C ILE A 24 -1.42 -6.85 7.49
N THR A 25 -0.38 -7.66 7.66
CA THR A 25 -0.30 -8.69 8.72
C THR A 25 1.02 -8.63 9.47
N ASP A 26 1.01 -9.12 10.70
CA ASP A 26 2.25 -9.43 11.42
C ASP A 26 2.88 -10.75 10.93
N GLN A 27 4.05 -11.10 11.48
CA GLN A 27 4.76 -12.34 11.10
C GLN A 27 3.99 -13.63 11.41
N SER A 28 2.98 -13.59 12.29
CA SER A 28 2.12 -14.73 12.60
C SER A 28 0.90 -14.84 11.67
N GLY A 29 0.73 -13.88 10.75
CA GLY A 29 -0.42 -13.79 9.86
C GLY A 29 -1.64 -13.15 10.52
N LYS A 30 -1.49 -12.51 11.69
CA LYS A 30 -2.56 -11.76 12.32
C LYS A 30 -2.76 -10.44 11.56
N PRO A 31 -3.98 -10.14 11.09
CA PRO A 31 -4.26 -8.87 10.43
C PRO A 31 -4.09 -7.67 11.36
N ASP A 32 -3.50 -6.61 10.83
CA ASP A 32 -3.52 -5.28 11.44
C ASP A 32 -4.63 -4.46 10.75
N ALA A 33 -5.79 -4.38 11.41
CA ALA A 33 -6.95 -3.69 10.85
C ALA A 33 -6.68 -2.20 10.64
N SER A 34 -5.97 -1.53 11.56
CA SER A 34 -5.75 -0.09 11.46
C SER A 34 -4.82 0.25 10.30
N MET A 35 -3.73 -0.50 10.13
CA MET A 35 -2.83 -0.30 9.00
C MET A 35 -3.49 -0.71 7.69
N THR A 36 -4.29 -1.78 7.69
CA THR A 36 -5.03 -2.23 6.50
C THR A 36 -6.03 -1.18 6.05
N ASP A 37 -6.79 -0.59 6.96
CA ASP A 37 -7.77 0.45 6.65
C ASP A 37 -7.10 1.72 6.10
N LEU A 38 -5.98 2.15 6.70
CA LEU A 38 -5.18 3.28 6.20
C LEU A 38 -4.63 3.00 4.80
N LEU A 39 -4.07 1.80 4.58
CA LEU A 39 -3.59 1.41 3.26
C LEU A 39 -4.73 1.37 2.25
N ALA A 40 -5.88 0.82 2.59
CA ALA A 40 -7.03 0.76 1.70
C ALA A 40 -7.54 2.17 1.33
N ASP A 41 -7.62 3.10 2.29
CA ASP A 41 -7.98 4.48 2.01
C ASP A 41 -6.96 5.18 1.09
N CYS A 42 -5.66 4.96 1.33
CA CYS A 42 -4.57 5.46 0.50
C CYS A 42 -4.65 4.91 -0.94
N LEU A 43 -4.79 3.59 -1.10
CA LEU A 43 -4.89 2.92 -2.40
C LEU A 43 -6.13 3.38 -3.17
N ASN A 44 -7.26 3.63 -2.49
CA ASN A 44 -8.43 4.21 -3.14
C ASN A 44 -8.17 5.61 -3.70
N LYS A 45 -7.31 6.43 -3.08
CA LYS A 45 -6.94 7.74 -3.64
C LYS A 45 -5.97 7.58 -4.81
N ILE A 46 -4.99 6.68 -4.67
CA ILE A 46 -4.03 6.37 -5.74
C ILE A 46 -4.77 5.94 -7.00
N ASP A 47 -5.70 5.00 -6.91
CA ASP A 47 -6.45 4.51 -8.07
C ASP A 47 -7.24 5.57 -8.84
N ILE A 48 -7.62 6.66 -8.16
CA ILE A 48 -8.41 7.76 -8.76
C ILE A 48 -7.50 8.84 -9.32
N PHE A 49 -6.41 9.16 -8.62
CA PHE A 49 -5.64 10.38 -8.84
C PHE A 49 -4.21 10.16 -9.31
N VAL A 50 -3.67 8.94 -9.24
CA VAL A 50 -2.25 8.67 -9.47
C VAL A 50 -2.07 7.54 -10.48
N ASP A 51 -1.18 7.74 -11.46
CA ASP A 51 -0.71 6.67 -12.33
C ASP A 51 0.58 6.08 -11.75
N LEU A 52 0.49 4.89 -11.13
CA LEU A 52 1.67 4.23 -10.55
C LEU A 52 2.74 3.84 -11.58
N SER A 53 2.40 3.78 -12.87
CA SER A 53 3.38 3.50 -13.94
C SER A 53 4.33 4.66 -14.17
N THR A 54 3.95 5.89 -13.80
CA THR A 54 4.74 7.12 -13.99
C THR A 54 5.49 7.59 -12.74
N THR A 55 5.31 6.91 -11.60
CA THR A 55 5.99 7.23 -10.34
C THR A 55 7.21 6.33 -10.11
N ASP A 56 8.27 6.85 -9.50
CA ASP A 56 9.47 6.07 -9.14
C ASP A 56 9.65 5.93 -7.62
N ARG A 57 9.04 6.84 -6.85
CA ARG A 57 9.19 6.97 -5.40
C ARG A 57 7.85 7.25 -4.73
N VAL A 58 7.78 7.01 -3.43
CA VAL A 58 6.61 7.39 -2.61
C VAL A 58 6.35 8.90 -2.68
N SER A 59 7.39 9.73 -2.68
CA SER A 59 7.25 11.18 -2.80
C SER A 59 6.45 11.60 -4.03
N ASP A 60 6.65 10.92 -5.16
CA ASP A 60 5.97 11.26 -6.41
C ASP A 60 4.45 11.02 -6.29
N VAL A 61 4.07 9.92 -5.63
CA VAL A 61 2.67 9.61 -5.31
C VAL A 61 2.06 10.68 -4.41
N ILE A 62 2.80 11.12 -3.38
CA ILE A 62 2.32 12.13 -2.43
C ILE A 62 2.21 13.50 -3.10
N ASP A 63 3.15 13.86 -3.97
CA ASP A 63 3.13 15.10 -4.75
C ASP A 63 1.91 15.14 -5.70
N ASP A 64 1.64 14.04 -6.41
CA ASP A 64 0.45 13.91 -7.27
C ASP A 64 -0.85 14.03 -6.46
N LEU A 65 -0.95 13.34 -5.32
CA LEU A 65 -2.12 13.44 -4.45
C LEU A 65 -2.32 14.86 -3.90
N ASN A 66 -1.25 15.52 -3.47
CA ASN A 66 -1.29 16.90 -2.98
C ASN A 66 -1.70 17.89 -4.08
N LEU A 67 -1.29 17.65 -5.32
CA LEU A 67 -1.64 18.49 -6.46
C LEU A 67 -3.10 18.31 -6.90
N LEU A 68 -3.62 17.08 -6.85
CA LEU A 68 -4.89 16.71 -7.47
C LEU A 68 -6.06 16.61 -6.48
N THR A 69 -5.80 16.72 -5.18
CA THR A 69 -6.81 16.57 -4.14
C THR A 69 -6.69 17.67 -3.07
N PRO A 70 -7.80 18.02 -2.38
CA PRO A 70 -7.76 18.94 -1.25
C PRO A 70 -7.42 18.22 0.07
N LEU A 71 -6.63 17.14 0.03
CA LEU A 71 -6.30 16.37 1.22
C LEU A 71 -5.47 17.20 2.20
N PRO A 72 -5.79 17.17 3.51
CA PRO A 72 -4.97 17.78 4.54
C PRO A 72 -3.55 17.20 4.59
N TYR A 73 -2.58 18.03 5.00
CA TYR A 73 -1.16 17.63 5.06
C TYR A 73 -0.91 16.46 6.01
N ASP A 74 -1.60 16.42 7.15
CA ASP A 74 -1.52 15.32 8.12
C ASP A 74 -1.99 13.99 7.51
N VAL A 75 -3.01 14.01 6.65
CA VAL A 75 -3.45 12.80 5.93
C VAL A 75 -2.39 12.35 4.92
N LEU A 76 -1.81 13.27 4.17
CA LEU A 76 -0.73 12.97 3.22
C LEU A 76 0.50 12.41 3.93
N GLU A 77 0.82 12.91 5.12
CA GLU A 77 1.92 12.40 5.95
C GLU A 77 1.68 10.94 6.38
N GLU A 78 0.46 10.60 6.78
CA GLU A 78 0.10 9.21 7.12
C GLU A 78 0.13 8.27 5.90
N TYR A 79 -0.31 8.75 4.73
CA TYR A 79 -0.18 8.01 3.48
C TYR A 79 1.28 7.77 3.10
N GLN A 80 2.15 8.77 3.30
CA GLN A 80 3.57 8.60 3.07
C GLN A 80 4.15 7.53 4.01
N LYS A 81 3.85 7.60 5.30
CA LYS A 81 4.32 6.62 6.30
C LYS A 81 3.92 5.20 5.94
N ILE A 82 2.67 4.97 5.55
CA ILE A 82 2.20 3.62 5.21
C ILE A 82 2.84 3.11 3.92
N LEU A 83 3.02 3.94 2.90
CA LEU A 83 3.67 3.53 1.65
C LEU A 83 5.17 3.25 1.84
N GLU A 84 5.83 3.99 2.74
CA GLU A 84 7.24 3.81 3.11
C GLU A 84 7.45 2.65 4.09
N GLN A 85 6.41 2.15 4.74
CA GLN A 85 6.48 1.07 5.72
C GLN A 85 7.28 -0.12 5.18
N PRO A 86 8.38 -0.49 5.83
CA PRO A 86 9.15 -1.67 5.45
C PRO A 86 8.31 -2.94 5.63
N ILE A 87 8.43 -3.86 4.67
CA ILE A 87 7.84 -5.19 4.74
C ILE A 87 8.94 -6.25 4.76
N THR A 88 8.70 -7.32 5.51
CA THR A 88 9.57 -8.50 5.57
C THR A 88 9.20 -9.56 4.54
N GLY A 89 7.99 -9.50 3.98
CA GLY A 89 7.54 -10.47 2.99
C GLY A 89 6.16 -10.16 2.41
N VAL A 90 5.81 -10.93 1.39
CA VAL A 90 4.50 -10.95 0.75
C VAL A 90 4.00 -12.38 0.78
N ASN A 91 2.78 -12.60 1.27
CA ASN A 91 2.13 -13.90 1.26
C ASN A 91 0.85 -13.85 0.42
N ILE A 92 0.61 -14.89 -0.38
CA ILE A 92 -0.61 -15.02 -1.19
C ILE A 92 -1.52 -16.04 -0.52
N ALA A 93 -2.50 -15.55 0.22
CA ALA A 93 -3.48 -16.38 0.92
C ALA A 93 -4.60 -16.82 -0.04
N MET A 94 -4.29 -17.77 -0.94
CA MET A 94 -5.20 -18.20 -2.02
C MET A 94 -6.61 -18.57 -1.54
N LYS A 95 -6.75 -19.23 -0.38
CA LYS A 95 -8.06 -19.62 0.18
C LYS A 95 -8.93 -18.41 0.58
N LYS A 96 -8.29 -17.31 0.97
CA LYS A 96 -8.96 -16.06 1.34
C LYS A 96 -9.05 -15.09 0.16
N GLN A 97 -8.34 -15.37 -0.94
CA GLN A 97 -8.13 -14.46 -2.06
C GLN A 97 -7.53 -13.11 -1.62
N LEU A 98 -6.56 -13.16 -0.70
CA LEU A 98 -5.88 -12.00 -0.16
C LEU A 98 -4.37 -12.04 -0.44
N ILE A 99 -3.80 -10.85 -0.59
CA ILE A 99 -2.36 -10.59 -0.59
C ILE A 99 -2.04 -9.96 0.76
N GLU A 100 -1.21 -10.65 1.53
CA GLU A 100 -0.81 -10.25 2.88
C GLU A 100 0.59 -9.62 2.80
N LEU A 101 0.67 -8.31 3.05
CA LEU A 101 1.92 -7.58 3.21
C LEU A 101 2.37 -7.69 4.67
N ILE A 102 3.47 -8.42 4.89
CA ILE A 102 3.95 -8.70 6.24
C ILE A 102 4.87 -7.56 6.67
N TYR A 103 4.43 -6.71 7.61
CA TYR A 103 5.21 -5.56 8.03
C TYR A 103 6.42 -5.97 8.87
N ALA A 104 7.51 -5.20 8.78
CA ALA A 104 8.62 -5.32 9.71
C ALA A 104 8.23 -4.68 11.04
N PRO A 105 8.15 -5.43 12.16
CA PRO A 105 7.91 -4.82 13.46
C PRO A 105 9.08 -3.89 13.79
N MET A 106 8.76 -2.72 14.38
CA MET A 106 9.79 -1.83 14.90
C MET A 106 10.46 -2.53 16.08
N VAL A 107 11.75 -2.87 15.90
CA VAL A 107 12.59 -3.49 16.95
C VAL A 107 13.09 -2.42 17.90
#